data_AF-A0AB35V776-F1
#
_entry.id   AF-A0AB35V776-F1
#
_cell.length_a   1.000
_cell.length_b   1.000
_cell.length_c   1.000
_cell.angle_alpha   90.00
_cell.angle_beta   90.00
_cell.angle_gamma   90.00
#
_symmetry.space_group_name_H-M   'P 1'
#
loop_
_entity.id
_entity.type
_entity.pdbx_description
1 polymer ?
#
loop_
_entity_poly.entity_id
_entity_poly.type
_entity_poly.pdbx_seq_one_letter_code
_entity_poly.pdbx_strand_id
1 'polypeptide(L)'
;MGQSLREVVLECLRSPIVSPFLIHYKTKSRRREQVEAKEHWSSVTPDYLTKEFTKARDAAHAYDHIGPAERPTFHEVRALGSWLYEQQEFPEEYVQARLGHSDAKMTRHYQEGHTEKTIEYQTVGADLKY
;
A
#
# COMPACT_ATOMS: atom_id res chain seq x y z
N MET A 1 17.35 -9.63 -8.39
CA MET A 1 16.70 -8.34 -8.08
C MET A 1 16.42 -7.64 -9.40
N GLY A 2 15.19 -7.21 -9.66
CA GLY A 2 14.87 -6.46 -10.88
C GLY A 2 15.65 -5.14 -10.93
N GLN A 3 15.93 -4.64 -12.14
CA GLN A 3 16.76 -3.44 -12.35
C GLN A 3 16.19 -2.21 -11.63
N SER A 4 14.87 -1.99 -11.73
CA SER A 4 14.16 -0.89 -11.06
C SER A 4 14.30 -0.94 -9.53
N LEU A 5 14.12 -2.12 -8.93
CA LEU A 5 14.27 -2.26 -7.47
C LEU A 5 15.71 -1.98 -7.03
N ARG A 6 16.71 -2.41 -7.81
CA ARG A 6 18.12 -2.13 -7.53
C ARG A 6 18.41 -0.64 -7.57
N GLU A 7 17.86 0.09 -8.54
CA GLU A 7 18.03 1.55 -8.65
C GLU A 7 17.46 2.27 -7.42
N VAL A 8 16.25 1.90 -6.99
CA VAL A 8 15.63 2.45 -5.78
C VAL A 8 16.48 2.19 -4.53
N VAL A 9 17.00 0.95 -4.37
CA VAL A 9 17.87 0.64 -3.23
C VAL A 9 19.16 1.44 -3.28
N LEU A 10 19.78 1.59 -4.46
CA LEU A 10 20.97 2.43 -4.60
C LEU A 10 20.69 3.90 -4.30
N GLU A 11 19.50 4.40 -4.64
CA GLU A 11 19.07 5.75 -4.28
C GLU A 11 18.93 5.92 -2.76
N CYS A 12 18.29 4.96 -2.08
CA CYS A 12 18.23 4.95 -0.61
C CYS A 12 19.61 4.98 0.04
N LEU A 13 20.56 4.22 -0.51
CA LEU A 13 21.93 4.12 0.01
C LEU A 13 22.78 5.38 -0.25
N ARG A 14 22.38 6.26 -1.19
CA ARG A 14 23.06 7.55 -1.45
C ARG A 14 22.72 8.63 -0.42
N SER A 15 21.76 8.37 0.47
CA SER A 15 21.39 9.33 1.50
C SER A 15 22.58 9.70 2.39
N PRO A 16 22.76 10.98 2.75
CA PRO A 16 23.81 11.41 3.67
C PRO A 16 23.50 11.06 5.13
N ILE A 17 22.32 10.49 5.42
CA ILE A 17 21.90 10.12 6.76
C ILE A 17 22.42 8.72 7.09
N VAL A 18 23.27 8.62 8.11
CA VAL A 18 23.72 7.32 8.63
C VAL A 18 22.55 6.62 9.30
N SER A 19 22.06 5.55 8.68
CA SER A 19 20.93 4.77 9.16
C SER A 19 21.09 3.29 8.82
N PRO A 20 20.64 2.37 9.69
CA PRO A 20 20.55 0.95 9.35
C PRO A 20 19.36 0.62 8.44
N PHE A 21 18.46 1.56 8.16
CA PHE A 21 17.25 1.34 7.37
C PHE A 21 17.38 1.94 5.97
N LEU A 22 16.83 1.25 4.95
CA LEU A 22 16.76 1.79 3.59
C LEU A 22 15.90 3.06 3.53
N ILE A 23 14.74 3.04 4.18
CA ILE A 23 13.86 4.20 4.30
C ILE A 23 14.08 4.81 5.68
N HIS A 24 14.54 6.05 5.70
CA HIS A 24 14.88 6.76 6.92
C HIS A 24 14.66 8.27 6.73
N TYR A 25 14.62 9.00 7.84
CA TYR A 25 14.50 10.45 7.78
C TYR A 25 15.25 11.14 8.92
N LYS A 26 15.57 12.41 8.71
CA LYS A 26 16.11 13.25 9.78
C LYS A 26 14.96 13.73 10.66
N THR A 27 14.98 13.35 11.94
CA THR A 27 13.93 13.78 12.86
C THR A 27 13.92 15.30 12.99
N LYS A 28 12.71 15.88 12.92
CA LYS A 28 12.51 17.31 13.20
C LYS A 28 12.53 17.58 14.71
N SER A 29 12.05 16.62 15.50
CA SER A 29 12.03 16.67 16.96
C SER A 29 13.27 16.00 17.55
N ARG A 30 13.95 16.69 18.46
CA ARG A 30 15.08 16.18 19.25
C ARG A 30 14.69 15.86 20.69
N ARG A 31 13.39 15.78 20.99
CA ARG A 31 12.91 15.41 22.33
C ARG A 31 13.33 13.98 22.62
N ARG A 32 14.04 13.80 23.73
CA ARG A 32 14.70 12.55 24.11
C ARG A 32 13.73 11.37 24.14
N GLU A 33 12.57 11.57 24.76
CA GLU A 33 11.48 10.57 24.86
C GLU A 33 11.02 10.04 23.49
N GLN A 34 10.90 10.90 22.48
CA GLN A 34 10.46 10.50 21.13
C GLN A 34 11.56 9.75 20.37
N VAL A 35 12.83 10.01 20.68
CA VAL A 35 13.95 9.31 20.08
C VAL A 35 14.15 7.95 20.75
N GLU A 36 14.00 7.87 22.08
CA GLU A 36 14.09 6.64 22.86
C GLU A 36 12.92 5.68 22.59
N ALA A 37 11.75 6.20 22.20
CA ALA A 37 10.60 5.37 21.79
C ALA A 37 10.76 4.71 20.41
N LYS A 38 11.78 5.09 19.64
CA LYS A 38 12.07 4.51 18.31
C LYS A 38 13.17 3.47 18.41
N GLU A 39 13.11 2.48 17.54
CA GLU A 39 14.20 1.51 17.35
C GLU A 39 15.53 2.19 16.97
N HIS A 40 15.48 3.25 16.18
CA HIS A 40 16.63 4.09 15.84
C HIS A 40 16.16 5.52 15.62
N TRP A 41 17.01 6.50 15.90
CA TRP A 41 16.64 7.92 15.77
C TRP A 41 16.11 8.25 14.37
N SER A 42 16.70 7.70 13.31
CA SER A 42 16.30 7.94 11.92
C SER A 42 15.16 7.04 11.40
N SER A 43 14.66 6.11 12.21
CA SER A 43 13.63 5.15 11.76
C SER A 43 12.31 5.86 11.45
N VAL A 44 11.69 5.46 10.35
CA VAL A 44 10.33 5.87 9.98
C VAL A 44 9.35 5.00 10.76
N THR A 45 8.52 5.63 11.59
CA THR A 45 7.47 4.92 12.32
C THR A 45 6.21 4.81 11.45
N PRO A 46 5.35 3.80 11.68
CA PRO A 46 4.08 3.69 10.96
C PRO A 46 3.21 4.94 11.07
N ASP A 47 3.11 5.53 12.27
CA ASP A 47 2.38 6.79 12.49
C ASP A 47 2.95 7.97 11.69
N TYR A 48 4.28 8.09 11.64
CA TYR A 48 4.92 9.14 10.85
C TYR A 48 4.64 8.98 9.37
N LEU A 49 4.75 7.75 8.84
CA LEU A 49 4.49 7.44 7.45
C LEU A 49 3.05 7.77 7.04
N THR A 50 2.07 7.35 7.84
CA THR A 50 0.64 7.65 7.60
C THR A 50 0.36 9.15 7.62
N LYS A 51 0.96 9.90 8.55
CA LYS A 51 0.80 11.36 8.64
C LYS A 51 1.41 12.09 7.46
N GLU A 52 2.62 11.71 7.05
CA GLU A 52 3.28 12.33 5.90
C GLU A 52 2.56 11.98 4.58
N PHE A 53 2.03 10.75 4.44
CA PHE A 53 1.17 10.40 3.31
C PHE A 53 -0.09 11.25 3.26
N THR A 54 -0.76 11.44 4.40
CA THR A 54 -1.96 12.29 4.50
C THR A 54 -1.66 13.72 4.01
N LYS A 55 -0.54 14.30 4.46
CA LYS A 55 -0.11 15.62 3.99
C LYS A 55 0.16 15.66 2.49
N ALA A 56 0.81 14.63 1.94
CA ALA A 56 1.10 14.55 0.51
C ALA A 56 -0.19 14.43 -0.32
N ARG A 57 -1.14 13.59 0.11
CA ARG A 57 -2.47 13.44 -0.50
C ARG A 57 -3.22 14.77 -0.52
N ASP A 58 -3.30 15.44 0.62
CA ASP A 58 -4.04 16.70 0.75
C ASP A 58 -3.36 17.83 -0.05
N ALA A 59 -2.02 17.87 -0.10
CA ALA A 59 -1.27 18.81 -0.92
C ALA A 59 -1.42 18.56 -2.43
N ALA A 60 -1.72 17.33 -2.84
CA ALA A 60 -2.02 16.99 -4.22
C ALA A 60 -3.46 17.31 -4.61
N HIS A 61 -4.29 17.83 -3.69
CA HIS A 61 -5.73 18.03 -3.89
C HIS A 61 -6.45 16.73 -4.32
N ALA A 62 -5.87 15.59 -3.95
CA ALA A 62 -6.44 14.29 -4.25
C ALA A 62 -7.64 14.07 -3.31
N TYR A 63 -8.81 13.77 -3.90
CA TYR A 63 -10.04 13.45 -3.17
C TYR A 63 -10.69 14.64 -2.43
N ASP A 64 -10.56 15.86 -2.95
CA ASP A 64 -11.21 17.04 -2.35
C ASP A 64 -12.75 17.02 -2.41
N HIS A 65 -13.32 16.14 -3.23
CA HIS A 65 -14.77 15.95 -3.36
C HIS A 65 -15.40 15.03 -2.29
N ILE A 66 -14.60 14.37 -1.44
CA ILE A 66 -15.09 13.51 -0.35
C ILE A 66 -14.59 13.99 1.02
N GLY A 67 -15.32 13.57 2.07
CA GLY A 67 -15.02 13.97 3.44
C GLY A 67 -13.66 13.42 3.93
N PRO A 68 -12.96 14.11 4.86
CA PRO A 68 -11.64 13.69 5.33
C PRO A 68 -11.56 12.25 5.87
N ALA A 69 -12.65 11.75 6.47
CA ALA A 69 -12.72 10.39 7.02
C ALA A 69 -12.84 9.30 5.94
N GLU A 70 -13.28 9.65 4.74
CA GLU A 70 -13.47 8.74 3.61
C GLU A 70 -12.25 8.71 2.68
N ARG A 71 -11.33 9.66 2.86
CA ARG A 71 -10.15 9.77 2.01
C ARG A 71 -9.20 8.59 2.23
N PRO A 72 -8.67 7.97 1.16
CA PRO A 72 -7.73 6.85 1.26
C PRO A 72 -6.54 7.16 2.17
N THR A 73 -6.12 6.14 2.94
CA THR A 73 -4.94 6.20 3.81
C THR A 73 -3.75 5.50 3.16
N PHE A 74 -2.58 5.54 3.82
CA PHE A 74 -1.40 4.84 3.30
C PHE A 74 -1.63 3.33 3.09
N HIS A 75 -2.51 2.72 3.87
CA HIS A 75 -2.82 1.29 3.75
C HIS A 75 -3.44 0.94 2.38
N GLU A 76 -4.22 1.85 1.80
CA GLU A 76 -4.91 1.65 0.51
C GLU A 76 -3.94 1.52 -0.67
N VAL A 77 -2.71 2.00 -0.54
CA VAL A 77 -1.67 1.83 -1.57
C VAL A 77 -1.39 0.34 -1.82
N ARG A 78 -1.51 -0.49 -0.78
CA ARG A 78 -1.32 -1.94 -0.88
C ARG A 78 -2.48 -2.61 -1.63
N ALA A 79 -3.72 -2.17 -1.36
CA ALA A 79 -4.91 -2.63 -2.07
C ALA A 79 -4.82 -2.27 -3.57
N LEU A 80 -4.50 -1.01 -3.86
CA LEU A 80 -4.25 -0.54 -5.23
C LEU A 80 -3.16 -1.34 -5.94
N GLY A 81 -2.02 -1.59 -5.26
CA GLY A 81 -0.94 -2.39 -5.83
C GLY A 81 -1.36 -3.83 -6.15
N SER A 82 -2.12 -4.46 -5.26
CA SER A 82 -2.67 -5.81 -5.47
C SER A 82 -3.60 -5.86 -6.68
N TRP A 83 -4.51 -4.90 -6.77
CA TRP A 83 -5.44 -4.77 -7.90
C TRP A 83 -4.69 -4.51 -9.23
N LEU A 84 -3.71 -3.62 -9.25
CA LEU A 84 -2.92 -3.35 -10.46
C LEU A 84 -2.14 -4.58 -10.96
N TYR A 85 -1.67 -5.45 -10.07
CA TYR A 85 -1.04 -6.71 -10.50
C TYR A 85 -2.06 -7.69 -11.12
N GLU A 86 -3.26 -7.76 -10.55
CA GLU A 86 -4.35 -8.56 -11.11
C GLU A 86 -4.76 -8.07 -12.50
N GLN A 87 -4.90 -6.75 -12.69
CA GLN A 87 -5.21 -6.14 -14.00
C GLN A 87 -4.13 -6.40 -15.06
N GLN A 88 -2.91 -6.72 -14.64
CA GLN A 88 -1.78 -7.10 -15.51
C GLN A 88 -1.65 -8.63 -15.65
N GLU A 89 -2.66 -9.40 -15.22
CA GLU A 89 -2.73 -10.86 -15.31
C GLU A 89 -1.58 -11.59 -14.61
N PHE A 90 -1.00 -11.00 -13.55
CA PHE A 90 -0.02 -11.72 -12.73
C PHE A 90 -0.69 -12.86 -11.95
N PRO A 91 0.01 -14.00 -11.74
CA PRO A 91 -0.55 -15.11 -10.98
C PRO A 91 -0.96 -14.71 -9.55
N GLU A 92 -2.12 -15.18 -9.08
CA GLU A 92 -2.65 -14.86 -7.74
C GLU A 92 -1.63 -15.22 -6.63
N GLU A 93 -0.95 -16.35 -6.77
CA GLU A 93 0.11 -16.83 -5.87
C GLU A 93 1.30 -15.84 -5.77
N TYR A 94 1.65 -15.22 -6.88
CA TYR A 94 2.73 -14.23 -6.96
C TYR A 94 2.35 -12.90 -6.30
N VAL A 95 1.08 -12.50 -6.40
CA VAL A 95 0.52 -11.33 -5.72
C VAL A 95 0.41 -11.60 -4.23
N GLN A 96 -0.16 -12.75 -3.86
CA GLN A 96 -0.29 -13.20 -2.47
C GLN A 96 1.07 -13.24 -1.75
N ALA A 97 2.09 -13.80 -2.39
CA ALA A 97 3.46 -13.83 -1.85
C ALA A 97 4.05 -12.43 -1.63
N ARG A 98 3.75 -11.45 -2.52
CA ARG A 98 4.18 -10.05 -2.36
C ARG A 98 3.49 -9.35 -1.21
N LEU A 99 2.22 -9.64 -1.00
CA LEU A 99 1.48 -9.13 0.14
C LEU A 99 1.94 -9.83 1.42
N GLY A 100 2.42 -11.07 1.34
CA GLY A 100 2.71 -11.87 2.52
C GLY A 100 1.42 -12.34 3.21
N HIS A 101 0.37 -12.56 2.43
CA HIS A 101 -0.89 -13.13 2.91
C HIS A 101 -0.81 -14.65 2.91
N SER A 102 -1.20 -15.28 4.02
CA SER A 102 -1.22 -16.75 4.13
C SER A 102 -2.42 -17.39 3.43
N ASP A 103 -3.49 -16.62 3.17
CA ASP A 103 -4.75 -17.07 2.56
C ASP A 103 -5.10 -16.20 1.35
N ALA A 104 -5.51 -16.84 0.25
CA ALA A 104 -5.95 -16.20 -0.98
C ALA A 104 -7.18 -15.30 -0.76
N LYS A 105 -8.06 -15.66 0.20
CA LYS A 105 -9.22 -14.82 0.56
C LYS A 105 -8.82 -13.41 0.99
N MET A 106 -7.71 -13.28 1.72
CA MET A 106 -7.22 -11.97 2.15
C MET A 106 -6.70 -11.16 0.96
N THR A 107 -6.06 -11.79 -0.02
CA THR A 107 -5.65 -11.10 -1.26
C THR A 107 -6.85 -10.59 -2.04
N ARG A 108 -7.88 -11.44 -2.22
CA ARG A 108 -9.12 -11.06 -2.91
C ARG A 108 -9.83 -9.90 -2.22
N HIS A 109 -9.89 -9.89 -0.90
CA HIS A 109 -10.47 -8.77 -0.16
C HIS A 109 -9.78 -7.42 -0.44
N TYR A 110 -8.46 -7.41 -0.65
CA TYR A 110 -7.72 -6.20 -1.03
C TYR A 110 -7.92 -5.79 -2.50
N GLN A 111 -8.37 -6.72 -3.35
CA GLN A 111 -8.67 -6.49 -4.77
C GLN A 111 -10.14 -6.09 -5.01
N GLU A 112 -11.01 -6.38 -4.04
CA GLU A 112 -12.42 -5.98 -4.08
C GLU A 112 -12.60 -4.45 -4.01
N GLY A 113 -13.63 -3.93 -4.69
CA GLY A 113 -14.05 -2.53 -4.57
C GLY A 113 -13.30 -1.51 -5.43
N HIS A 114 -12.34 -1.95 -6.26
CA HIS A 114 -11.64 -1.09 -7.23
C HIS A 114 -12.39 -0.90 -8.55
N THR A 115 -13.46 -1.68 -8.79
CA THR A 115 -14.34 -1.56 -9.96
C THR A 115 -15.78 -1.28 -9.53
N GLU A 116 -16.54 -0.60 -10.38
CA GLU A 116 -17.98 -0.48 -10.19
C GLU A 116 -18.61 -1.87 -10.25
N LYS A 117 -19.46 -2.20 -9.28
CA LYS A 117 -20.17 -3.48 -9.25
C LYS A 117 -21.23 -3.50 -10.35
N THR A 118 -20.87 -4.01 -11.53
CA THR A 118 -21.83 -4.35 -12.58
C THR A 118 -22.59 -5.61 -12.17
N ILE A 119 -23.92 -5.56 -12.26
CA ILE A 119 -24.77 -6.74 -12.05
C ILE A 119 -24.64 -7.62 -13.29
N GLU A 120 -23.94 -8.74 -13.18
CA GLU A 120 -23.90 -9.76 -14.21
C GLU A 120 -25.10 -10.71 -14.04
N TYR A 121 -26.00 -10.72 -15.01
CA TYR A 121 -27.13 -11.65 -15.04
C TYR A 121 -26.68 -12.97 -15.66
N GLN A 122 -26.74 -14.06 -14.90
CA GLN A 122 -26.50 -15.40 -15.40
C GLN A 122 -27.84 -16.09 -15.67
N THR A 123 -28.15 -16.36 -16.94
CA THR A 123 -29.38 -17.07 -17.31
C THR A 123 -29.16 -18.57 -17.13
N VAL A 124 -29.90 -19.19 -16.21
CA VAL A 124 -29.88 -20.64 -16.00
C VAL A 124 -31.19 -21.25 -16.49
N GLY A 125 -31.09 -22.21 -17.40
CA GLY A 125 -32.23 -23.03 -17.85
C GLY A 125 -32.35 -24.27 -16.99
N ALA A 126 -33.52 -24.51 -16.41
CA ALA A 126 -33.81 -25.80 -15.78
C ALA A 126 -34.15 -26.80 -16.90
N ASP A 127 -33.23 -27.73 -17.20
CA ASP A 127 -33.42 -28.83 -18.14
C ASP A 127 -34.41 -29.88 -17.60
N LEU A 128 -35.63 -29.45 -17.28
CA LEU A 128 -36.72 -30.35 -16.87
C LEU A 128 -37.21 -31.12 -18.10
N LYS A 129 -36.83 -32.40 -18.16
CA LYS A 129 -37.42 -33.36 -19.09
C LYS A 129 -38.82 -33.73 -18.61
N TYR A 130 -39.82 -33.47 -19.46
CA TYR A 130 -41.22 -33.88 -19.27
C TYR A 130 -41.42 -35.38 -19.47
#